data_AF-A0A368UZS0-F1
#
_entry.id   AF-A0A368UZS0-F1
#
_cell.length_a   1.000
_cell.length_b   1.000
_cell.length_c   1.000
_cell.angle_alpha   90.00
_cell.angle_beta   90.00
_cell.angle_gamma   90.00
#
_symmetry.space_group_name_H-M   'P 1'
#
loop_
_entity.id
_entity.type
_entity.pdbx_description
1 polymer ?
#
loop_
_entity_poly.entity_id
_entity_poly.type
_entity_poly.pdbx_seq_one_letter_code
_entity_poly.pdbx_strand_id
1 'polypeptide(L)'
;MKLLNKIMLSMVATGAVMASSASFAQSSNDAQTSPRYSAYNYGSIGITNHDGGDSIIAQGSYEFSSPYYVSGYYRNFDSDTAGSNDAFGIKLARYFWLSQGLTADLGVRAGNVDWGPVDSSFWGVEGILRQRIDQFEVYAGAGWVDYSDAGTDNQYQVGVNYYLQNNLSVGVGYQDDEFGDGLRLRASYHF
;
A
#
# COMPACT_ATOMS: atom_id res chain seq x y z
N MET A 1 20.31 -34.68 -14.88
CA MET A 1 21.10 -34.38 -13.65
C MET A 1 21.60 -32.93 -13.51
N LYS A 2 21.30 -31.98 -14.42
CA LYS A 2 21.77 -30.57 -14.30
C LYS A 2 20.71 -29.56 -13.83
N LEU A 3 19.43 -29.97 -13.66
CA LEU A 3 18.35 -29.09 -13.17
C LEU A 3 18.19 -29.11 -11.64
N LEU A 4 18.42 -30.26 -11.00
CA LEU A 4 18.30 -30.39 -9.53
C LEU A 4 19.31 -29.53 -8.76
N ASN A 5 20.51 -29.32 -9.30
CA ASN A 5 21.53 -28.46 -8.69
C ASN A 5 21.20 -26.96 -8.76
N LYS A 6 20.28 -26.53 -9.64
CA LYS A 6 19.87 -25.12 -9.73
C LYS A 6 18.75 -24.78 -8.74
N ILE A 7 17.91 -25.76 -8.40
CA ILE A 7 16.79 -25.59 -7.46
C ILE A 7 17.27 -25.67 -6.00
N MET A 8 18.32 -26.45 -5.71
CA MET A 8 18.89 -26.48 -4.36
C MET A 8 19.70 -25.22 -4.01
N LEU A 9 20.26 -24.51 -5.00
CA LEU A 9 21.03 -23.29 -4.74
C LEU A 9 20.13 -22.07 -4.43
N SER A 10 18.90 -22.05 -4.94
CA SER A 10 17.94 -20.98 -4.66
C SER A 10 17.26 -21.10 -3.30
N MET A 11 17.17 -22.30 -2.70
CA MET A 11 16.61 -22.46 -1.34
C MET A 11 17.59 -22.06 -0.21
N VAL A 12 18.90 -22.10 -0.44
CA VAL A 12 19.90 -21.68 0.56
C VAL A 12 20.01 -20.15 0.65
N ALA A 13 19.72 -19.43 -0.43
CA ALA A 13 19.71 -17.96 -0.44
C ALA A 13 18.48 -17.35 0.26
N THR A 14 17.35 -18.05 0.31
CA THR A 14 16.13 -17.55 1.01
C THR A 14 16.15 -17.81 2.51
N GLY A 15 16.91 -18.82 2.98
CA GLY A 15 17.05 -19.12 4.42
C GLY A 15 18.02 -18.21 5.17
N ALA A 16 19.02 -17.63 4.49
CA ALA A 16 20.05 -16.82 5.13
C ALA A 16 19.64 -15.35 5.41
N VAL A 17 18.54 -14.88 4.82
CA VAL A 17 18.02 -13.51 5.05
C VAL A 17 17.03 -13.45 6.22
N MET A 18 16.48 -14.59 6.67
CA MET A 18 15.50 -14.61 7.77
C MET A 18 16.11 -14.81 9.17
N ALA A 19 17.41 -15.09 9.30
CA ALA A 19 18.02 -15.48 10.57
C ALA A 19 18.98 -14.46 11.19
N SER A 20 19.16 -13.27 10.62
CA SER A 20 20.21 -12.32 11.04
C SER A 20 19.73 -10.98 11.61
N SER A 21 18.43 -10.79 11.88
CA SER A 21 17.89 -9.51 12.41
C SER A 21 17.32 -9.58 13.84
N ALA A 22 17.54 -10.65 14.60
CA ALA A 22 16.99 -10.82 15.95
C ALA A 22 17.80 -10.14 17.09
N SER A 23 18.61 -9.12 16.81
CA SER A 23 19.50 -8.50 17.82
C SER A 23 19.39 -6.97 17.98
N PHE A 24 18.29 -6.35 17.55
CA PHE A 24 17.99 -4.95 17.89
C PHE A 24 16.59 -4.79 18.51
N ALA A 25 16.32 -5.56 19.56
CA ALA A 25 15.14 -5.37 20.41
C ALA A 25 15.53 -5.00 21.86
N GLN A 26 16.62 -4.24 22.02
CA GLN A 26 17.00 -3.67 23.31
C GLN A 26 16.68 -2.18 23.37
N SER A 27 15.62 -1.89 24.11
CA SER A 27 15.51 -0.77 25.04
C SER A 27 15.91 0.61 24.52
N SER A 28 14.97 1.27 23.86
CA SER A 28 14.86 2.73 23.94
C SER A 28 13.58 3.03 24.71
N ASN A 29 13.74 3.10 26.03
CA ASN A 29 12.72 3.55 26.98
C ASN A 29 12.74 5.09 27.06
N ASP A 30 12.96 5.74 25.92
CA ASP A 30 12.76 7.17 25.78
C ASP A 30 11.36 7.34 25.22
N ALA A 31 10.55 8.09 25.96
CA ALA A 31 9.38 8.75 25.42
C ALA A 31 9.85 9.72 24.33
N GLN A 32 10.24 9.18 23.17
CA GLN A 32 10.44 9.94 21.98
C GLN A 32 9.03 10.37 21.58
N THR A 33 8.66 11.56 22.03
CA THR A 33 7.67 12.43 21.40
C THR A 33 8.17 12.75 19.99
N SER A 34 8.34 11.71 19.16
CA SER A 34 8.22 11.86 17.73
C SER A 34 6.84 12.46 17.55
N PRO A 35 6.68 13.57 16.82
CA PRO A 35 5.37 14.12 16.54
C PRO A 35 4.46 12.95 16.17
N ARG A 36 3.32 12.78 16.82
CA ARG A 36 2.33 11.80 16.36
C ARG A 36 1.85 12.30 15.00
N TYR A 37 2.58 11.92 13.97
CA TYR A 37 2.25 12.23 12.59
C TYR A 37 1.00 11.42 12.26
N SER A 38 -0.06 12.09 11.84
CA SER A 38 -1.31 11.43 11.47
C SER A 38 -1.22 10.82 10.06
N ALA A 39 -0.18 10.01 9.81
CA ALA A 39 -0.05 9.27 8.56
C ALA A 39 -1.19 8.25 8.38
N TYR A 40 -1.83 7.86 9.49
CA TYR A 40 -2.85 6.81 9.54
C TYR A 40 -4.28 7.33 9.73
N ASN A 41 -4.49 8.62 10.02
CA ASN A 41 -5.81 9.24 9.97
C ASN A 41 -5.85 10.30 8.88
N TYR A 42 -6.51 9.97 7.78
CA TYR A 42 -6.61 10.88 6.66
C TYR A 42 -7.84 10.59 5.79
N GLY A 43 -8.23 11.62 5.04
CA GLY A 43 -9.05 11.50 3.84
C GLY A 43 -8.27 12.00 2.63
N SER A 44 -8.38 11.32 1.50
CA SER A 44 -7.64 11.67 0.28
C SER A 44 -8.47 11.44 -0.97
N ILE A 45 -8.21 12.28 -1.96
CA ILE A 45 -8.69 12.11 -3.33
C ILE A 45 -7.49 12.08 -4.27
N GLY A 46 -7.59 11.31 -5.34
CA GLY A 46 -6.57 11.24 -6.36
C GLY A 46 -7.13 10.91 -7.73
N ILE A 47 -6.28 11.14 -8.72
CA ILE A 47 -6.48 10.71 -10.10
C ILE A 47 -5.31 9.81 -10.48
N THR A 48 -5.59 8.75 -11.24
CA THR A 48 -4.55 7.87 -11.80
C THR A 48 -4.79 7.76 -13.29
N ASN A 49 -3.75 8.00 -14.08
CA ASN A 49 -3.76 7.71 -15.51
C ASN A 49 -3.13 6.34 -15.71
N HIS A 50 -3.92 5.39 -16.19
CA HIS A 50 -3.48 4.04 -16.53
C HIS A 50 -3.36 3.89 -18.06
N ASP A 51 -2.56 2.93 -18.50
CA ASP A 51 -2.36 2.68 -19.94
C ASP A 51 -3.66 2.30 -20.69
N GLY A 52 -4.72 1.90 -19.97
CA GLY A 52 -6.02 1.51 -20.53
C GLY A 52 -7.21 2.40 -20.12
N GLY A 53 -6.96 3.53 -19.46
CA GLY A 53 -8.00 4.46 -19.00
C GLY A 53 -7.60 5.28 -17.78
N ASP A 54 -8.50 6.17 -17.35
CA ASP A 54 -8.27 7.05 -16.20
C ASP A 54 -9.12 6.61 -14.99
N SER A 55 -8.60 6.79 -13.78
CA SER A 55 -9.36 6.58 -12.55
C SER A 55 -9.38 7.78 -11.62
N ILE A 56 -10.50 7.91 -10.90
CA ILE A 56 -10.63 8.78 -9.73
C ILE A 56 -10.74 7.88 -8.50
N ILE A 57 -9.91 8.15 -7.48
CA ILE A 57 -9.90 7.40 -6.23
C ILE A 57 -10.23 8.33 -5.06
N ALA A 58 -11.13 7.89 -4.19
CA ALA A 58 -11.34 8.44 -2.86
C ALA A 58 -10.92 7.40 -1.83
N GLN A 59 -10.10 7.78 -0.86
CA GLN A 59 -9.58 6.87 0.15
C GLN A 59 -9.55 7.52 1.53
N GLY A 60 -9.70 6.70 2.56
CA GLY A 60 -9.67 7.13 3.94
C GLY A 60 -8.99 6.13 4.84
N SER A 61 -8.43 6.60 5.95
CA SER A 61 -7.80 5.78 6.97
C SER A 61 -8.11 6.31 8.36
N TYR A 62 -8.19 5.41 9.33
CA TYR A 62 -8.43 5.72 10.73
C TYR A 62 -7.67 4.74 11.66
N GLU A 63 -6.83 5.29 12.52
CA GLU A 63 -6.17 4.58 13.62
C GLU A 63 -7.13 4.46 14.80
N PHE A 64 -7.76 3.29 14.93
CA PHE A 64 -8.72 3.04 16.00
C PHE A 64 -8.05 2.61 17.32
N SER A 65 -6.86 2.02 17.26
CA SER A 65 -6.10 1.60 18.43
C SER A 65 -4.63 1.44 18.05
N SER A 66 -3.78 2.42 18.36
CA SER A 66 -2.36 2.33 18.02
C SER A 66 -1.73 0.98 18.43
N PRO A 67 -0.97 0.29 17.55
CA PRO A 67 -0.57 0.69 16.19
C PRO A 67 -1.43 0.07 15.06
N TYR A 68 -2.72 -0.11 15.30
CA TYR A 68 -3.68 -0.69 14.35
C TYR A 68 -4.56 0.38 13.71
N TYR A 69 -4.79 0.21 12.41
CA TYR A 69 -5.63 1.11 11.63
C TYR A 69 -6.49 0.34 10.63
N VAL A 70 -7.60 0.97 10.24
CA VAL A 70 -8.44 0.55 9.13
C VAL A 70 -8.35 1.60 8.03
N SER A 71 -8.30 1.17 6.78
CA SER A 71 -8.37 2.07 5.64
C SER A 71 -9.28 1.49 4.58
N GLY A 72 -9.84 2.33 3.75
CA GLY A 72 -10.61 1.88 2.59
C GLY A 72 -10.49 2.85 1.43
N TYR A 73 -10.91 2.37 0.27
CA TYR A 73 -11.00 3.18 -0.93
C TYR A 73 -12.25 2.83 -1.73
N TYR A 74 -12.66 3.81 -2.52
CA TYR A 74 -13.54 3.65 -3.65
C TYR A 74 -12.84 4.27 -4.86
N ARG A 75 -12.84 3.57 -5.99
CA ARG A 75 -12.22 4.00 -7.23
C ARG A 75 -13.22 3.79 -8.36
N ASN A 76 -13.38 4.81 -9.20
CA ASN A 76 -14.05 4.68 -10.48
C ASN A 76 -13.00 4.74 -11.59
N PHE A 77 -13.11 3.85 -12.56
CA PHE A 77 -12.23 3.72 -13.71
C PHE A 77 -13.05 3.89 -14.98
N ASP A 78 -12.60 4.80 -15.84
CA ASP A 78 -13.16 5.03 -17.17
C ASP A 78 -12.21 4.40 -18.19
N SER A 79 -12.65 3.30 -18.81
CA SER A 79 -11.81 2.55 -19.76
C SER A 79 -11.92 3.12 -21.17
N ASP A 80 -10.79 3.25 -21.86
CA ASP A 80 -10.75 3.73 -23.25
C ASP A 80 -11.45 2.79 -24.25
N THR A 81 -11.60 1.51 -23.90
CA THR A 81 -12.07 0.45 -24.81
C THR A 81 -13.32 -0.29 -24.33
N ALA A 82 -13.76 -0.04 -23.09
CA ALA A 82 -14.87 -0.73 -22.45
C ALA A 82 -15.81 0.27 -21.74
N GLY A 83 -16.69 -0.24 -20.87
CA GLY A 83 -17.51 0.58 -19.98
C GLY A 83 -16.70 1.13 -18.79
N SER A 84 -17.37 1.91 -17.95
CA SER A 84 -16.81 2.33 -16.67
C SER A 84 -16.90 1.17 -15.67
N ASN A 85 -15.79 0.95 -14.96
CA ASN A 85 -15.66 -0.03 -13.90
C ASN A 85 -15.48 0.69 -12.58
N ASP A 86 -15.77 0.04 -11.46
CA ASP A 86 -15.44 0.56 -10.14
C ASP A 86 -14.89 -0.52 -9.23
N ALA A 87 -14.16 -0.08 -8.22
CA ALA A 87 -13.56 -0.95 -7.23
C ALA A 87 -13.65 -0.32 -5.85
N PHE A 88 -13.93 -1.13 -4.85
CA PHE A 88 -13.81 -0.71 -3.46
C PHE A 88 -13.09 -1.77 -2.65
N GLY A 89 -12.39 -1.33 -1.62
CA GLY A 89 -11.66 -2.21 -0.74
C GLY A 89 -11.55 -1.65 0.67
N ILE A 90 -11.48 -2.56 1.63
CA ILE A 90 -11.22 -2.26 3.04
C ILE A 90 -9.99 -3.06 3.46
N LYS A 91 -9.12 -2.43 4.24
CA LYS A 91 -7.88 -2.98 4.76
C LYS A 91 -7.83 -2.81 6.27
N LEU A 92 -7.46 -3.88 6.96
CA LEU A 92 -7.05 -3.85 8.36
C LEU A 92 -5.54 -4.08 8.44
N ALA A 93 -4.83 -3.21 9.15
CA ALA A 93 -3.39 -3.24 9.16
C ALA A 93 -2.79 -2.83 10.51
N ARG A 94 -1.52 -3.18 10.67
CA ARG A 94 -0.68 -2.79 11.80
C ARG A 94 0.62 -2.18 11.28
N TYR A 95 1.06 -1.08 11.89
CA TYR A 95 2.37 -0.50 11.60
C TYR A 95 3.42 -0.80 12.69
N PHE A 96 4.67 -0.68 12.29
CA PHE A 96 5.86 -0.95 13.07
C PHE A 96 6.85 0.19 12.87
N TRP A 97 7.29 0.82 13.96
CA TRP A 97 8.40 1.77 13.93
C TRP A 97 9.70 0.98 13.79
N LEU A 98 10.41 1.17 12.69
CA LEU A 98 11.70 0.51 12.46
C LEU A 98 12.87 1.40 12.89
N SER A 99 12.74 2.71 12.65
CA SER A 99 13.69 3.74 13.08
C SER A 99 13.00 5.11 13.05
N GLN A 100 13.75 6.19 13.29
CA GLN A 100 13.20 7.55 13.25
C GLN A 100 12.65 7.88 11.86
N GLY A 101 11.33 8.06 11.78
CA GLY A 101 10.62 8.37 10.54
C GLY A 101 10.42 7.18 9.60
N LEU A 102 11.03 6.02 9.86
CA LEU A 102 10.82 4.79 9.08
C LEU A 102 9.75 3.92 9.72
N THR A 103 8.73 3.61 8.95
CA THR A 103 7.63 2.72 9.33
C THR A 103 7.48 1.60 8.32
N ALA A 104 7.13 0.42 8.82
CA ALA A 104 6.66 -0.69 8.02
C ALA A 104 5.22 -1.02 8.40
N ASP A 105 4.40 -1.37 7.43
CA ASP A 105 3.02 -1.75 7.61
C ASP A 105 2.81 -3.13 7.04
N LEU A 106 1.98 -3.92 7.72
CA LEU A 106 1.46 -5.18 7.20
C LEU A 106 -0.05 -5.19 7.39
N GLY A 107 -0.77 -5.59 6.36
CA GLY A 107 -2.23 -5.60 6.39
C GLY A 107 -2.85 -6.70 5.54
N VAL A 108 -4.11 -6.96 5.85
CA VAL A 108 -5.00 -7.78 5.05
C VAL A 108 -6.09 -6.90 4.47
N ARG A 109 -6.48 -7.15 3.23
CA ARG A 109 -7.51 -6.38 2.54
C ARG A 109 -8.52 -7.29 1.86
N ALA A 110 -9.74 -6.80 1.71
CA ALA A 110 -10.78 -7.45 0.95
C ALA A 110 -11.69 -6.40 0.32
N GLY A 111 -12.34 -6.75 -0.77
CA GLY A 111 -13.13 -5.82 -1.55
C GLY A 111 -13.76 -6.46 -2.76
N ASN A 112 -14.14 -5.62 -3.71
CA ASN A 112 -14.77 -6.04 -4.95
C ASN A 112 -14.39 -5.07 -6.08
N VAL A 113 -14.36 -5.64 -7.29
CA VAL A 113 -14.20 -4.92 -8.56
C VAL A 113 -15.42 -5.27 -9.42
N ASP A 114 -16.15 -4.26 -9.85
CA ASP A 114 -17.23 -4.37 -10.84
C ASP A 114 -16.61 -4.15 -12.23
N TRP A 115 -16.56 -5.20 -13.04
CA TRP A 115 -16.08 -5.15 -14.43
C TRP A 115 -17.21 -4.89 -15.45
N GLY A 116 -18.39 -4.50 -14.96
CA GLY A 116 -19.64 -4.31 -15.69
C GLY A 116 -20.50 -5.58 -15.70
N PRO A 117 -20.27 -6.56 -16.60
CA PRO A 117 -21.09 -7.77 -16.68
C PRO A 117 -20.73 -8.85 -15.64
N VAL A 118 -19.57 -8.74 -15.00
CA VAL A 118 -19.02 -9.75 -14.08
C VAL A 118 -18.31 -9.04 -12.94
N ASP A 119 -18.73 -9.32 -11.70
CA ASP A 119 -18.13 -8.76 -10.50
C ASP A 119 -17.15 -9.73 -9.89
N SER A 120 -16.00 -9.23 -9.45
CA SER A 120 -14.95 -10.01 -8.83
C SER A 120 -14.74 -9.59 -7.38
N SER A 121 -15.02 -10.46 -6.42
CA SER A 121 -14.62 -10.23 -5.03
C SER A 121 -13.14 -10.58 -4.86
N PHE A 122 -12.44 -9.88 -3.98
CA PHE A 122 -11.03 -10.16 -3.72
C PHE A 122 -10.69 -10.16 -2.23
N TRP A 123 -9.60 -10.85 -1.91
CA TRP A 123 -8.89 -10.73 -0.65
C TRP A 123 -7.39 -10.75 -0.90
N GLY A 124 -6.61 -10.20 0.03
CA GLY A 124 -5.17 -10.12 -0.15
C GLY A 124 -4.41 -9.66 1.07
N VAL A 125 -3.10 -9.62 0.91
CA VAL A 125 -2.14 -9.13 1.90
C VAL A 125 -1.26 -8.06 1.28
N GLU A 126 -0.84 -7.09 2.08
CA GLU A 126 -0.03 -5.97 1.61
C GLU A 126 1.01 -5.58 2.64
N GLY A 127 2.20 -5.23 2.16
CA GLY A 127 3.25 -4.61 2.95
C GLY A 127 3.64 -3.25 2.37
N ILE A 128 3.83 -2.26 3.25
CA ILE A 128 4.29 -0.91 2.86
C ILE A 128 5.47 -0.51 3.74
N LEU A 129 6.49 0.08 3.14
CA LEU A 129 7.52 0.86 3.82
C LEU A 129 7.28 2.34 3.57
N ARG A 130 7.38 3.17 4.61
CA ARG A 130 7.34 4.64 4.51
C ARG A 130 8.47 5.27 5.29
N GLN A 131 9.18 6.20 4.66
CA GLN A 131 10.20 7.02 5.29
C GLN A 131 9.78 8.49 5.23
N ARG A 132 9.65 9.10 6.41
CA ARG A 132 9.48 10.54 6.57
C ARG A 132 10.85 11.23 6.62
N ILE A 133 11.06 12.24 5.77
CA ILE A 133 12.24 13.11 5.76
C ILE A 133 11.73 14.54 5.64
N ASP A 134 11.75 15.29 6.73
CA ASP A 134 11.21 16.66 6.82
C ASP A 134 9.75 16.73 6.32
N GLN A 135 9.53 17.46 5.22
CA GLN A 135 8.22 17.63 4.58
C GLN A 135 7.90 16.52 3.58
N PHE A 136 8.86 15.65 3.26
CA PHE A 136 8.70 14.56 2.31
C PHE A 136 8.39 13.24 3.01
N GLU A 137 7.55 12.43 2.40
CA GLU A 137 7.34 11.04 2.78
C GLU A 137 7.44 10.18 1.53
N VAL A 138 8.47 9.34 1.48
CA VAL A 138 8.66 8.38 0.40
C VAL A 138 8.06 7.06 0.86
N TYR A 139 7.31 6.40 -0.02
CA TYR A 139 6.71 5.10 0.28
C TYR A 139 6.89 4.13 -0.88
N ALA A 140 7.00 2.85 -0.54
CA ALA A 140 6.97 1.75 -1.46
C ALA A 140 6.20 0.59 -0.84
N GLY A 141 5.43 -0.13 -1.63
CA GLY A 141 4.64 -1.25 -1.15
C GLY A 141 4.43 -2.31 -2.23
N ALA A 142 4.15 -3.52 -1.76
CA ALA A 142 3.78 -4.63 -2.59
C ALA A 142 2.65 -5.40 -1.90
N GLY A 143 1.76 -5.96 -2.69
CA GLY A 143 0.65 -6.77 -2.21
C GLY A 143 0.38 -7.94 -3.12
N TRP A 144 -0.29 -8.94 -2.58
CA TRP A 144 -0.81 -10.08 -3.31
C TRP A 144 -2.33 -10.11 -3.11
N VAL A 145 -3.06 -10.38 -4.19
CA VAL A 145 -4.52 -10.41 -4.23
C VAL A 145 -4.98 -11.70 -4.91
N ASP A 146 -6.04 -12.28 -4.39
CA ASP A 146 -6.76 -13.39 -4.96
C ASP A 146 -8.20 -12.96 -5.24
N TYR A 147 -8.54 -12.98 -6.53
CA TYR A 147 -9.84 -12.67 -7.09
C TYR A 147 -10.64 -13.95 -7.26
N SER A 148 -11.89 -13.93 -6.83
CA SER A 148 -12.76 -15.12 -6.79
C SER A 148 -12.93 -15.83 -8.13
N ASP A 149 -12.76 -15.11 -9.24
CA ASP A 149 -13.05 -15.55 -10.62
C ASP A 149 -11.98 -15.12 -11.65
N ALA A 150 -10.99 -14.31 -11.26
CA ALA A 150 -9.94 -13.80 -12.15
C ALA A 150 -8.53 -14.31 -11.80
N GLY A 151 -8.40 -15.16 -10.77
CA GLY A 151 -7.11 -15.70 -10.33
C GLY A 151 -6.38 -14.75 -9.38
N THR A 152 -5.05 -14.76 -9.41
CA THR A 152 -4.24 -13.99 -8.45
C THR A 152 -3.38 -12.96 -9.12
N ASP A 153 -3.10 -11.86 -8.43
CA ASP A 153 -2.29 -10.76 -8.93
C ASP A 153 -1.33 -10.20 -7.86
N ASN A 154 -0.21 -9.63 -8.30
CA ASN A 154 0.70 -8.91 -7.43
C ASN A 154 0.62 -7.42 -7.77
N GLN A 155 0.32 -6.62 -6.77
CA GLN A 155 0.18 -5.19 -6.91
C GLN A 155 1.36 -4.47 -6.30
N TYR A 156 1.72 -3.33 -6.88
CA TYR A 156 2.87 -2.54 -6.45
C TYR A 156 2.51 -1.08 -6.34
N GLN A 157 3.16 -0.36 -5.43
CA GLN A 157 3.07 1.08 -5.40
C GLN A 157 4.38 1.71 -4.95
N VAL A 158 4.70 2.86 -5.51
CA VAL A 158 5.82 3.69 -5.06
C VAL A 158 5.45 5.15 -5.24
N GLY A 159 5.87 6.01 -4.33
CA GLY A 159 5.63 7.43 -4.52
C GLY A 159 6.20 8.31 -3.42
N VAL A 160 5.88 9.59 -3.56
CA VAL A 160 6.33 10.64 -2.65
C VAL A 160 5.16 11.55 -2.33
N ASN A 161 4.98 11.83 -1.04
CA ASN A 161 4.12 12.90 -0.55
C ASN A 161 4.97 14.08 -0.12
N TYR A 162 4.53 15.29 -0.47
CA TYR A 162 5.01 16.55 0.07
C TYR A 162 3.93 17.15 0.97
N TYR A 163 4.28 17.41 2.22
CA TYR A 163 3.37 17.98 3.20
C TYR A 163 3.52 19.49 3.20
N LEU A 164 2.51 20.15 2.65
CA LEU A 164 2.36 21.59 2.63
C LEU A 164 2.24 22.13 4.07
N GLN A 165 1.52 21.38 4.90
CA GLN A 165 1.31 21.62 6.32
C GLN A 165 1.21 20.29 7.06
N ASN A 166 1.16 20.32 8.39
CA ASN A 166 1.04 19.09 9.19
C ASN A 166 -0.23 18.28 8.90
N ASN A 167 -1.28 18.94 8.37
CA ASN A 167 -2.58 18.35 8.08
C ASN A 167 -2.89 18.25 6.58
N LEU A 168 -2.00 18.69 5.69
CA LEU A 168 -2.27 18.72 4.25
C LEU A 168 -1.05 18.28 3.46
N SER A 169 -1.25 17.31 2.57
CA SER A 169 -0.22 16.81 1.68
C SER A 169 -0.71 16.68 0.24
N VAL A 170 0.24 16.75 -0.69
CA VAL A 170 0.06 16.39 -2.09
C VAL A 170 1.09 15.34 -2.45
N GLY A 171 0.77 14.45 -3.38
CA GLY A 171 1.68 13.37 -3.73
C GLY A 171 1.59 12.96 -5.18
N VAL A 172 2.69 12.38 -5.64
CA VAL A 172 2.80 11.69 -6.93
C VAL A 172 3.29 10.28 -6.68
N GLY A 173 2.85 9.33 -7.49
CA GLY A 173 3.33 7.96 -7.40
C GLY A 173 3.01 7.15 -8.64
N TYR A 174 3.60 5.98 -8.68
CA TYR A 174 3.24 4.90 -9.58
C TYR A 174 2.47 3.84 -8.79
N GLN A 175 1.48 3.23 -9.41
CA GLN A 175 0.78 2.08 -8.89
C GLN A 175 0.56 1.05 -9.99
N ASP A 176 0.57 -0.21 -9.61
CA ASP A 176 0.14 -1.36 -10.41
C ASP A 176 -0.95 -2.04 -9.59
N ASP A 177 -2.19 -1.99 -10.08
CA ASP A 177 -3.39 -2.38 -9.35
C ASP A 177 -4.37 -3.19 -10.21
N GLU A 178 -5.62 -3.33 -9.75
CA GLU A 178 -6.66 -4.08 -10.46
C GLU A 178 -6.78 -3.64 -11.94
N PHE A 179 -6.59 -2.35 -12.23
CA PHE A 179 -6.75 -1.75 -13.56
C PHE A 179 -5.42 -1.61 -14.31
N GLY A 180 -4.36 -2.25 -13.81
CA GLY A 180 -3.01 -2.21 -14.37
C GLY A 180 -2.19 -1.04 -13.85
N ASP A 181 -1.12 -0.73 -14.57
CA ASP A 181 -0.17 0.28 -14.15
C ASP A 181 -0.61 1.70 -14.46
N GLY A 182 -0.26 2.63 -13.58
CA GLY A 182 -0.64 4.02 -13.74
C GLY A 182 0.12 5.00 -12.85
N LEU A 183 0.13 6.26 -13.30
CA LEU A 183 0.69 7.38 -12.57
C LEU A 183 -0.41 8.10 -11.80
N ARG A 184 -0.25 8.17 -10.48
CA ARG A 184 -1.20 8.75 -9.54
C ARG A 184 -0.75 10.14 -9.08
N LEU A 185 -1.70 11.07 -9.08
CA LEU A 185 -1.64 12.32 -8.32
C LEU A 185 -2.67 12.28 -7.19
N ARG A 186 -2.30 12.74 -6.00
CA ARG A 186 -3.22 12.76 -4.85
C ARG A 186 -3.07 14.00 -3.98
N ALA A 187 -4.15 14.34 -3.29
CA ALA A 187 -4.15 15.29 -2.19
C ALA A 187 -4.77 14.61 -0.96
N SER A 188 -4.23 14.90 0.24
CA SER A 188 -4.67 14.27 1.48
C SER A 188 -4.78 15.27 2.61
N TYR A 189 -5.87 15.17 3.37
CA TYR A 189 -6.06 15.87 4.63
C TYR A 189 -5.88 14.91 5.81
N HIS A 190 -5.06 15.28 6.79
CA HIS A 190 -4.69 14.48 7.95
C HIS A 190 -5.25 15.09 9.23
N PHE A 191 -5.78 14.28 10.15
CA PHE A 191 -6.49 14.73 11.37
C PHE A 191 -6.07 14.00 12.65
#